data_AF-A0A3D2SX96-F1
#
_entry.id   AF-A0A3D2SX96-F1
#
_cell.length_a   1.000
_cell.length_b   1.000
_cell.length_c   1.000
_cell.angle_alpha   90.00
_cell.angle_beta   90.00
_cell.angle_gamma   90.00
#
_symmetry.space_group_name_H-M   'P 1'
#
loop_
_entity.id
_entity.type
_entity.pdbx_description
1 polymer ?
#
loop_
_entity_poly.entity_id
_entity_poly.type
_entity_poly.pdbx_seq_one_letter_code
_entity_poly.pdbx_strand_id
1 'polypeptide(L)' 'VLFDEVAEVAEAISPVPGGVGPMTITMLLANTVKAASLRAASG' A
#
# COMPACT_ATOMS: atom_id res chain seq x y z
N VAL A 1 17.08 9.58 -3.36
CA VAL A 1 15.95 9.67 -4.31
C VAL A 1 15.84 11.13 -4.70
N LEU A 2 15.67 11.42 -5.98
CA LEU A 2 15.50 12.76 -6.53
C LEU A 2 14.00 13.10 -6.54
N PHE A 3 13.44 13.31 -5.34
CA PHE A 3 11.99 13.49 -5.21
C PHE A 3 11.55 14.82 -5.81
N ASP A 4 12.30 15.89 -5.55
CA ASP A 4 11.95 17.25 -5.95
C ASP A 4 12.02 17.42 -7.47
N GLU A 5 13.05 16.87 -8.11
CA GLU A 5 13.20 16.93 -9.56
C GLU A 5 12.13 16.13 -10.31
N VAL A 6 11.70 15.00 -9.73
CA VAL A 6 10.65 14.14 -10.32
C VAL A 6 9.26 14.69 -10.01
N ALA A 7 9.07 15.39 -8.89
CA ALA A 7 7.81 16.02 -8.52
C ALA A 7 7.37 17.11 -9.50
N GLU A 8 8.30 17.74 -10.22
CA GLU A 8 7.99 18.74 -11.25
C GLU A 8 7.39 18.12 -12.54
N VAL A 9 7.65 16.83 -12.79
CA VAL A 9 7.27 16.15 -14.04
C VAL A 9 6.14 15.15 -13.83
N ALA A 10 6.08 14.52 -12.66
CA ALA A 10 5.11 13.46 -12.37
C ALA A 10 3.70 14.02 -12.13
N GLU A 11 2.67 13.40 -12.72
CA GLU A 11 1.26 13.72 -12.42
C GLU A 11 0.85 13.35 -10.99
N ALA A 12 1.46 12.28 -10.44
CA ALA A 12 1.31 11.87 -9.06
C ALA A 12 2.59 11.20 -8.56
N ILE A 13 2.98 11.50 -7.31
CA ILE A 13 4.18 10.94 -6.67
C ILE A 13 3.86 10.57 -5.21
N SER A 14 4.29 9.38 -4.78
CA SER A 14 4.08 8.94 -3.41
C SER A 14 5.14 9.53 -2.48
N PRO A 15 4.77 10.29 -1.44
CA PRO A 15 5.75 10.95 -0.57
C PRO A 15 6.51 9.94 0.29
N VAL A 16 7.72 10.32 0.68
CA VAL A 16 8.52 9.60 1.68
C VAL A 16 8.91 10.60 2.77
N PRO A 17 8.57 10.34 4.05
CA PRO A 17 7.79 9.21 4.55
C PRO A 17 6.28 9.33 4.22
N GLY A 18 5.52 8.25 4.42
CA GLY A 18 4.05 8.26 4.37
C GLY A 18 3.38 7.68 3.11
N GLY A 19 4.14 7.33 2.08
CA GLY A 19 3.62 6.71 0.86
C GLY A 19 3.40 5.20 1.00
N VAL A 20 4.26 4.40 0.37
CA VAL A 20 4.06 2.94 0.24
C VAL A 20 4.26 2.16 1.55
N GLY A 21 4.96 2.73 2.53
CA GLY A 21 5.23 2.10 3.82
C GLY A 21 3.95 1.77 4.59
N PRO A 22 3.12 2.76 4.94
CA PRO A 22 1.82 2.51 5.58
C PRO A 22 0.91 1.58 4.76
N MET A 23 0.88 1.73 3.43
CA MET A 23 0.08 0.87 2.56
C MET A 23 0.52 -0.60 2.60
N THR A 24 1.81 -0.88 2.77
CA THR A 24 2.32 -2.26 2.91
C THR A 24 1.71 -2.95 4.13
N ILE A 25 1.68 -2.25 5.27
CA ILE A 25 1.10 -2.77 6.51
C ILE A 25 -0.41 -3.02 6.32
N THR A 26 -1.12 -2.04 5.75
CA THR A 26 -2.55 -2.16 5.47
C THR A 26 -2.85 -3.35 4.58
N MET A 27 -2.08 -3.54 3.50
CA MET A 27 -2.33 -4.62 2.55
C MET A 27 -2.02 -6.01 3.10
N LEU A 28 -1.02 -6.13 3.98
CA LEU A 28 -0.80 -7.37 4.72
C LEU A 28 -2.02 -7.75 5.58
N LEU A 29 -2.56 -6.78 6.32
CA LEU A 29 -3.75 -7.00 7.15
C LEU A 29 -4.99 -7.30 6.30
N ALA A 30 -5.21 -6.54 5.22
CA ALA A 30 -6.33 -6.75 4.31
C ALA A 30 -6.31 -8.17 3.71
N ASN A 31 -5.13 -8.63 3.27
CA ASN A 31 -4.97 -9.98 2.74
C ASN A 31 -5.21 -11.05 3.82
N THR A 32 -4.78 -10.80 5.05
CA THR A 32 -5.00 -11.70 6.19
C THR A 32 -6.50 -11.85 6.50
N VAL A 33 -7.22 -10.72 6.57
CA VAL A 33 -8.67 -10.72 6.77
C VAL A 33 -9.38 -11.44 5.63
N LYS A 34 -9.02 -11.14 4.38
CA LYS A 34 -9.60 -11.80 3.21
C LYS A 34 -9.39 -13.32 3.24
N ALA A 35 -8.19 -13.78 3.57
CA ALA A 35 -7.90 -15.20 3.72
C ALA A 35 -8.73 -15.85 4.84
N ALA A 36 -8.89 -15.17 5.98
CA ALA A 36 -9.71 -15.67 7.08
C ALA A 36 -11.19 -15.80 6.68
N SER A 37 -11.75 -14.79 6.00
CA SER A 37 -13.14 -14.83 5.49
C SER A 37 -13.34 -15.96 4.48
N LEU A 38 -12.38 -16.17 3.56
CA LEU A 38 -12.45 -17.27 2.60
C LEU A 38 -12.44 -18.63 3.29
N ARG A 39 -11.56 -18.85 4.28
CA ARG A 39 -11.54 -20.10 5.04
C ARG A 39 -12.85 -20.34 5.80
N ALA A 40 -13.43 -19.28 6.37
CA ALA A 40 -14.68 -19.36 7.12
C ALA A 40 -15.90 -19.68 6.24
N ALA A 41 -15.88 -19.31 4.95
CA ALA A 41 -16.96 -19.60 4.01
C ALA A 41 -16.87 -21.00 3.37
N SER A 42 -15.75 -21.70 3.53
CA SER A 42 -15.48 -23.03 2.94
C SER A 42 -15.71 -24.21 3.89
N GLY A 43 -16.30 -23.99 5.06
CA GLY A 43 -16.71 -25.02 6.03
C GLY A 43 -18.14 -24.82 6.47
#